data_AF-A0A8T0AHP1-F1
#
_entry.id   AF-A0A8T0AHP1-F1
#
_cell.length_a   1.000
_cell.length_b   1.000
_cell.length_c   1.000
_cell.angle_alpha   90.00
_cell.angle_beta   90.00
_cell.angle_gamma   90.00
#
_symmetry.space_group_name_H-M   'P 1'
#
loop_
_entity.id
_entity.type
_entity.pdbx_description
1 polymer ?
#
loop_
_entity_poly.entity_id
_entity_poly.type
_entity_poly.pdbx_seq_one_letter_code
_entity_poly.pdbx_strand_id
1 'polypeptide(L)'
;MVAIIHRKFSSIQTQLKQSTCEAVMILRSRFLDARRKRRNFSKQATEVLNEYFYSHLSNPYPSEEAKEELAKSCGITVSQVSNWFGNKRIRYKKNISKFQEEANLYAMKTAMGATQREGSPQTPNSTGSADLFLGVPPVNGEQPGYHMGAQDLRFSERLYSPRESRTNGSWQDQNTPPSPTGSDASDNSD
;
A
#
# COMPACT_ATOMS: atom_id res chain seq x y z
N MET A 1 -2.37 -28.18 60.74
CA MET A 1 -2.58 -29.06 59.57
C MET A 1 -3.47 -28.41 58.51
N VAL A 2 -4.66 -27.90 58.87
CA VAL A 2 -5.62 -27.25 57.95
C VAL A 2 -5.04 -26.06 57.16
N ALA A 3 -4.33 -25.13 57.81
CA ALA A 3 -3.72 -23.99 57.12
C ALA A 3 -2.68 -24.39 56.05
N ILE A 4 -1.98 -25.51 56.26
CA ILE A 4 -1.00 -26.05 55.30
C ILE A 4 -1.74 -26.61 54.07
N ILE A 5 -2.89 -27.26 54.28
CA ILE A 5 -3.75 -27.79 53.22
C ILE A 5 -4.29 -26.64 52.38
N HIS A 6 -4.82 -25.58 52.99
CA HIS A 6 -5.32 -24.41 52.26
C HIS A 6 -4.21 -23.75 51.43
N ARG A 7 -3.02 -23.58 52.00
CA ARG A 7 -1.89 -22.97 51.29
C ARG A 7 -1.44 -23.81 50.09
N LYS A 8 -1.39 -25.14 50.23
CA LYS A 8 -1.11 -26.06 49.13
C LYS A 8 -2.23 -26.04 48.07
N PHE A 9 -3.49 -26.04 48.48
CA PHE A 9 -4.63 -25.97 47.58
C PHE A 9 -4.63 -24.69 46.76
N SER A 10 -4.43 -23.52 47.39
CA SER A 10 -4.30 -22.24 46.69
C SER A 10 -3.09 -22.23 45.74
N SER A 11 -1.97 -22.82 46.14
CA SER A 11 -0.79 -22.94 45.27
C SER A 11 -1.08 -23.80 44.03
N ILE A 12 -1.77 -24.92 44.19
CA ILE A 12 -2.19 -25.80 43.08
C ILE A 12 -3.16 -25.05 42.16
N GLN A 13 -4.16 -24.36 42.71
CA GLN A 13 -5.09 -23.56 41.91
C GLN A 13 -4.39 -22.48 41.09
N THR A 14 -3.42 -21.78 41.67
CA THR A 14 -2.64 -20.76 40.96
C THR A 14 -1.79 -21.38 39.86
N GLN A 15 -1.13 -22.50 40.10
CA GLN A 15 -0.35 -23.22 39.09
C GLN A 15 -1.22 -23.69 37.92
N LEU A 16 -2.40 -24.24 38.21
CA LEU A 16 -3.35 -24.67 37.17
C LEU A 16 -3.85 -23.49 36.32
N LYS A 17 -4.17 -22.35 36.96
CA LYS A 17 -4.57 -21.12 36.25
C LYS A 17 -3.45 -20.58 35.36
N GLN A 18 -2.23 -20.54 35.88
CA GLN A 18 -1.06 -20.08 35.13
C GLN A 18 -0.78 -20.98 33.92
N SER A 19 -0.72 -22.30 34.13
CA SER A 19 -0.49 -23.28 33.07
C SER A 19 -1.58 -23.22 31.99
N THR A 20 -2.83 -23.03 32.39
CA THR A 20 -3.95 -22.89 31.44
C THR A 20 -3.81 -21.61 30.62
N CYS A 21 -3.50 -20.48 31.27
CA CYS A 21 -3.29 -19.20 30.58
C CYS A 21 -2.13 -19.31 29.57
N GLU A 22 -1.01 -19.91 29.96
CA GLU A 22 0.12 -20.16 29.09
C GLU A 22 -0.25 -21.06 27.91
N ALA A 23 -0.95 -22.17 28.15
CA ALA A 23 -1.41 -23.05 27.10
C ALA A 23 -2.35 -22.33 26.10
N VAL A 24 -3.27 -21.50 26.61
CA VAL A 24 -4.18 -20.70 25.77
C VAL A 24 -3.41 -19.65 24.96
N MET A 25 -2.43 -18.97 25.57
CA MET A 25 -1.59 -17.99 24.86
C MET A 25 -0.73 -18.65 23.78
N ILE A 26 -0.16 -19.83 24.06
CA ILE A 26 0.59 -20.63 23.09
C ILE A 26 -0.33 -21.06 21.93
N LEU A 27 -1.52 -21.57 22.24
CA LEU A 27 -2.48 -21.99 21.20
C LEU A 27 -2.91 -20.81 20.33
N ARG A 28 -3.20 -19.66 20.94
CA ARG A 28 -3.53 -18.42 20.24
C ARG A 28 -2.38 -17.95 19.34
N SER A 29 -1.14 -17.99 19.82
CA SER A 29 0.03 -17.64 19.01
C SER A 29 0.13 -18.58 17.82
N ARG A 30 0.16 -19.90 18.05
CA ARG A 30 0.30 -20.91 17.00
C ARG A 30 -0.80 -20.80 15.94
N PHE A 31 -2.04 -20.56 16.35
CA PHE A 31 -3.17 -20.38 15.44
C PHE A 31 -3.04 -19.10 14.60
N LEU A 32 -2.63 -17.98 15.21
CA LEU A 32 -2.39 -16.73 14.50
C LEU A 32 -1.13 -16.80 13.62
N ASP A 33 -0.09 -17.50 14.04
CA ASP A 33 1.17 -17.72 13.31
C ASP A 33 0.94 -18.61 12.08
N ALA A 34 0.16 -19.68 12.21
CA ALA A 34 -0.25 -20.53 11.10
C ALA A 34 -1.06 -19.74 10.05
N ARG A 35 -1.95 -18.85 10.51
CA ARG A 35 -2.68 -17.92 9.63
C ARG A 35 -1.75 -16.85 9.01
N ARG A 36 -0.68 -16.47 9.72
CA ARG A 36 0.30 -15.46 9.30
C ARG A 36 1.43 -15.99 8.44
N LYS A 37 1.43 -17.26 8.00
CA LYS A 37 2.41 -17.77 7.02
C LYS A 37 2.16 -17.14 5.64
N ARG A 38 2.51 -15.86 5.54
CA ARG A 38 2.39 -15.02 4.35
C ARG A 38 3.48 -15.46 3.39
N ARG A 39 3.09 -16.21 2.35
CA ARG A 39 3.98 -16.43 1.21
C ARG A 39 4.02 -15.14 0.41
N ASN A 40 5.22 -14.61 0.20
CA ASN A 40 5.43 -13.53 -0.76
C ASN A 40 5.10 -14.07 -2.16
N PHE A 41 4.61 -13.19 -3.03
CA PHE A 41 4.45 -13.53 -4.44
C PHE A 41 5.83 -13.75 -5.08
N SER A 42 5.88 -14.53 -6.16
CA SER A 42 7.10 -14.67 -6.94
C SER A 42 7.53 -13.31 -7.49
N LYS A 43 8.83 -13.16 -7.79
CA LYS A 43 9.35 -11.93 -8.39
C LYS A 43 8.65 -11.62 -9.71
N GLN A 44 8.46 -12.65 -10.55
CA GLN A 44 7.75 -12.55 -11.83
C GLN A 44 6.30 -12.08 -11.65
N ALA A 45 5.54 -12.69 -10.72
CA ALA A 45 4.17 -12.26 -10.46
C ALA A 45 4.11 -10.80 -9.99
N THR A 46 5.05 -10.40 -9.13
CA THR A 46 5.13 -9.01 -8.64
C THR A 46 5.47 -8.04 -9.77
N GLU A 47 6.32 -8.44 -10.71
CA GLU A 47 6.71 -7.64 -11.87
C GLU A 47 5.53 -7.42 -12.81
N VAL A 48 4.79 -8.48 -13.17
CA VAL A 48 3.56 -8.38 -14.00
C VAL A 48 2.52 -7.47 -13.35
N LEU A 49 2.28 -7.60 -12.05
CA LEU A 49 1.33 -6.75 -11.32
C LEU A 49 1.78 -5.28 -11.27
N ASN A 50 3.08 -5.02 -11.10
CA ASN A 50 3.63 -3.66 -11.12
C ASN A 50 3.57 -3.04 -12.52
N GLU A 51 3.90 -3.79 -13.56
CA GLU A 51 3.81 -3.34 -14.95
C GLU A 51 2.40 -2.88 -15.30
N TYR A 52 1.38 -3.68 -14.97
CA TYR A 52 -0.01 -3.29 -15.14
C TYR A 52 -0.36 -2.05 -14.33
N PHE A 53 0.03 -2.01 -13.05
CA PHE A 53 -0.29 -0.88 -12.17
C PHE A 53 0.32 0.44 -12.68
N TYR A 54 1.58 0.41 -13.11
CA TYR A 54 2.28 1.61 -13.56
C TYR A 54 1.87 2.06 -14.96
N SER A 55 1.48 1.13 -15.85
CA SER A 55 0.87 1.49 -17.14
C SER A 55 -0.52 2.10 -17.00
N HIS A 56 -1.23 1.84 -15.91
CA HIS A 56 -2.60 2.32 -15.64
C HIS A 56 -2.66 3.26 -14.42
N LEU A 57 -1.66 4.12 -14.20
CA LEU A 57 -1.62 5.02 -13.04
C LEU A 57 -2.80 6.00 -12.96
N SER A 58 -3.38 6.39 -14.10
CA SER A 58 -4.56 7.27 -14.14
C SER A 58 -5.81 6.58 -13.58
N ASN A 59 -5.94 5.27 -13.81
CA ASN A 59 -7.06 4.46 -13.31
C ASN A 59 -6.61 3.03 -12.92
N PRO A 60 -5.98 2.84 -11.75
CA PRO A 60 -5.42 1.56 -11.33
C PRO A 60 -6.47 0.61 -10.72
N TYR A 61 -7.55 0.40 -11.47
CA TYR A 61 -8.68 -0.46 -11.14
C TYR A 61 -8.92 -1.44 -12.29
N PRO A 62 -8.24 -2.61 -12.29
CA PRO A 62 -8.43 -3.61 -13.33
C PRO A 62 -9.90 -4.08 -13.36
N SER A 63 -10.43 -4.26 -14.58
CA SER A 63 -11.72 -4.91 -14.81
C SER A 63 -11.69 -6.36 -14.31
N GLU A 64 -12.86 -6.99 -14.19
CA GLU A 64 -12.91 -8.38 -13.72
C GLU A 64 -12.14 -9.33 -14.65
N GLU A 65 -12.30 -9.17 -15.95
CA GLU A 65 -11.54 -9.89 -16.98
C GLU A 65 -10.02 -9.67 -16.84
N ALA A 66 -9.57 -8.42 -16.68
CA ALA A 66 -8.14 -8.13 -16.49
C ALA A 66 -7.59 -8.77 -15.20
N LYS A 67 -8.38 -8.86 -14.12
CA LYS A 67 -7.95 -9.58 -12.91
C LYS A 67 -7.80 -11.07 -13.16
N GLU A 68 -8.67 -11.67 -13.96
CA GLU A 68 -8.57 -13.10 -14.33
C GLU A 68 -7.30 -13.37 -15.14
N GLU A 69 -6.97 -12.51 -16.12
CA GLU A 69 -5.74 -12.62 -16.91
C GLU A 69 -4.49 -12.47 -16.05
N LEU A 70 -4.48 -11.48 -15.15
CA LEU A 70 -3.38 -11.26 -14.21
C LEU A 70 -3.23 -12.44 -13.25
N ALA A 71 -4.34 -13.00 -12.76
CA ALA A 71 -4.35 -14.16 -11.89
C ALA A 71 -3.73 -15.39 -12.58
N LYS A 72 -4.15 -15.66 -13.83
CA LYS A 72 -3.58 -16.73 -14.67
C LYS A 72 -2.08 -16.52 -14.90
N SER A 73 -1.68 -15.32 -15.32
CA SER A 73 -0.28 -14.99 -15.63
C SER A 73 0.64 -15.07 -14.41
N CYS A 74 0.13 -14.69 -13.23
CA CYS A 74 0.89 -14.68 -11.98
C CYS A 74 0.83 -16.01 -11.21
N GLY A 75 -0.06 -16.95 -11.60
CA GLY A 75 -0.30 -18.18 -10.85
C GLY A 75 -0.88 -17.94 -9.45
N ILE A 76 -1.72 -16.94 -9.29
CA ILE A 76 -2.37 -16.55 -8.02
C ILE A 76 -3.88 -16.45 -8.21
N THR A 77 -4.64 -16.34 -7.12
CA THR A 77 -6.11 -16.22 -7.21
C THR A 77 -6.55 -14.78 -7.54
N VAL A 78 -7.72 -14.64 -8.17
CA VAL A 78 -8.34 -13.33 -8.47
C VAL A 78 -8.50 -12.48 -7.19
N SER A 79 -8.85 -13.11 -6.07
CA SER A 79 -8.92 -12.43 -4.76
C SER A 79 -7.55 -11.89 -4.32
N GLN A 80 -6.46 -12.63 -4.55
CA GLN A 80 -5.10 -12.16 -4.26
C GLN A 80 -4.71 -10.98 -5.14
N VAL A 81 -5.09 -10.96 -6.42
CA VAL A 81 -4.91 -9.82 -7.33
C VAL A 81 -5.68 -8.61 -6.80
N SER A 82 -6.98 -8.75 -6.50
CA SER A 82 -7.81 -7.67 -5.97
C SER A 82 -7.22 -7.06 -4.69
N ASN A 83 -6.83 -7.91 -3.75
CA ASN A 83 -6.18 -7.48 -2.51
C ASN A 83 -4.83 -6.80 -2.76
N TRP A 84 -4.05 -7.27 -3.73
CA TRP A 84 -2.77 -6.66 -4.09
C TRP A 84 -2.97 -5.25 -4.63
N PHE A 85 -3.89 -5.05 -5.58
CA PHE A 85 -4.19 -3.73 -6.16
C PHE A 85 -4.74 -2.76 -5.11
N GLY A 86 -5.65 -3.22 -4.24
CA GLY A 86 -6.14 -2.39 -3.13
C GLY A 86 -5.01 -1.92 -2.22
N ASN A 87 -4.12 -2.82 -1.83
CA ASN A 87 -2.97 -2.48 -1.00
C ASN A 87 -1.95 -1.58 -1.72
N LYS A 88 -1.68 -1.84 -3.00
CA LYS A 88 -0.74 -1.05 -3.81
C LYS A 88 -1.20 0.39 -3.94
N ARG A 89 -2.48 0.64 -4.22
CA ARG A 89 -3.06 2.01 -4.27
C ARG A 89 -2.90 2.76 -2.95
N ILE A 90 -3.17 2.10 -1.81
CA ILE A 90 -3.02 2.72 -0.49
C ILE A 90 -1.56 3.13 -0.24
N ARG A 91 -0.61 2.25 -0.57
CA ARG A 91 0.83 2.54 -0.40
C ARG A 91 1.29 3.67 -1.32
N TYR A 92 0.84 3.64 -2.58
CA TYR A 92 1.12 4.67 -3.59
C TYR A 92 0.68 6.05 -3.09
N LYS A 93 -0.59 6.18 -2.68
CA LYS A 93 -1.15 7.44 -2.18
C LYS A 93 -0.42 7.96 -0.93
N LYS A 94 0.02 7.07 -0.05
CA LYS A 94 0.73 7.45 1.19
C LYS A 94 2.16 7.92 0.95
N ASN A 95 2.82 7.53 -0.15
CA ASN A 95 4.22 7.83 -0.41
C ASN A 95 4.45 8.21 -1.88
N ILE A 96 3.71 9.19 -2.37
CA ILE A 96 3.65 9.52 -3.80
C ILE A 96 5.05 9.73 -4.42
N SER A 97 5.92 10.50 -3.78
CA SER A 97 7.26 10.83 -4.30
C SER A 97 8.14 9.60 -4.49
N LYS A 98 8.09 8.62 -3.58
CA LYS A 98 8.88 7.38 -3.68
C LYS A 98 8.37 6.47 -4.77
N PHE A 99 7.05 6.35 -4.90
CA PHE A 99 6.46 5.49 -5.92
C PHE A 99 6.47 6.12 -7.33
N GLN A 100 6.60 7.44 -7.43
CA GLN A 100 6.85 8.11 -8.70
C GLN A 100 8.21 7.72 -9.29
N GLU A 101 9.23 7.58 -8.45
CA GLU A 101 10.55 7.06 -8.87
C GLU A 101 10.44 5.62 -9.39
N GLU A 102 9.72 4.74 -8.68
CA GLU A 102 9.44 3.39 -9.17
C GLU A 102 8.67 3.40 -10.51
N ALA A 103 7.67 4.26 -10.65
CA ALA A 103 6.91 4.39 -11.90
C ALA A 103 7.82 4.81 -13.06
N ASN A 104 8.71 5.78 -12.83
CA ASN A 104 9.67 6.24 -13.83
C ASN A 104 10.63 5.11 -14.25
N LEU A 105 11.07 4.27 -13.31
CA LEU A 105 11.91 3.10 -13.61
C LEU A 105 11.18 2.08 -14.48
N TYR A 106 9.91 1.79 -14.19
CA TYR A 106 9.10 0.88 -15.01
C TYR A 106 8.86 1.46 -16.41
N ALA A 107 8.56 2.76 -16.52
CA ALA A 107 8.42 3.43 -17.81
C ALA A 107 9.70 3.37 -18.65
N MET A 108 10.87 3.62 -18.04
CA MET A 108 12.17 3.48 -18.69
C MET A 108 12.44 2.04 -19.17
N LYS A 109 12.11 1.05 -18.33
CA LYS A 109 12.27 -0.37 -18.70
C LYS A 109 11.37 -0.76 -19.88
N THR A 110 10.13 -0.29 -19.90
CA THR A 110 9.22 -0.49 -21.04
C THR A 110 9.78 0.14 -22.31
N ALA A 111 10.32 1.37 -22.23
CA ALA A 111 10.93 2.04 -23.38
C ALA A 111 12.16 1.31 -23.92
N MET A 112 13.04 0.80 -23.05
CA MET A 112 14.22 0.04 -23.47
C MET A 112 13.87 -1.37 -23.99
N GLY A 113 12.84 -2.01 -23.43
CA GLY A 113 12.34 -3.30 -23.90
C GLY A 113 11.68 -3.22 -25.28
N ALA A 114 11.09 -2.07 -25.64
CA ALA A 114 10.54 -1.83 -26.97
C ALA A 114 11.64 -1.79 -28.05
N THR A 115 12.84 -1.30 -27.74
CA THR A 115 13.97 -1.26 -28.69
C THR A 115 14.54 -2.64 -29.04
N GLN A 116 14.34 -3.67 -28.20
CA GLN A 116 14.83 -5.04 -28.49
C GLN A 116 13.87 -5.90 -29.31
N ARG A 117 12.61 -5.49 -29.51
CA ARG A 117 11.62 -6.28 -30.26
C ARG A 117 11.44 -5.87 -31.74
N GLU A 118 12.14 -4.85 -32.21
CA GLU A 118 12.21 -4.52 -33.63
C GLU A 118 13.49 -5.08 -34.25
N GLY A 119 13.44 -6.36 -34.62
CA GLY A 119 14.40 -6.93 -35.56
C GLY A 119 14.16 -6.36 -36.97
N SER A 120 15.06 -5.45 -37.38
CA SER A 120 15.39 -5.04 -38.76
C SER A 120 14.38 -4.21 -39.58
N PRO A 121 14.65 -2.91 -39.79
CA PRO A 121 14.37 -2.24 -41.05
C PRO A 121 15.50 -2.56 -42.05
N GLN A 122 15.21 -3.29 -43.12
CA GLN A 122 16.09 -3.37 -44.28
C GLN A 122 16.15 -2.00 -44.96
N THR A 123 17.35 -1.45 -45.09
CA THR A 123 17.65 -0.32 -45.97
C THR A 123 17.90 -0.86 -47.39
N PRO A 124 17.25 -0.33 -48.45
CA PRO A 124 17.75 -0.52 -49.80
C PRO A 124 18.80 0.55 -50.13
N ASN A 125 19.90 0.08 -50.70
CA ASN A 125 21.11 0.82 -51.03
C ASN A 125 21.00 1.57 -52.37
N SER A 126 21.66 2.74 -52.41
CA SER A 126 22.27 3.48 -53.55
C SER A 126 21.42 3.93 -54.75
N THR A 127 21.59 5.19 -55.20
CA THR A 127 22.35 5.57 -56.43
C THR A 127 22.25 7.10 -56.70
N GLY A 128 23.36 7.77 -57.04
CA GLY A 128 23.44 9.06 -57.78
C GLY A 128 23.68 10.32 -56.93
N SER A 129 24.91 10.84 -56.85
CA SER A 129 25.60 11.76 -57.79
C SER A 129 25.21 13.24 -57.69
N ALA A 130 26.12 14.02 -57.08
CA ALA A 130 26.69 15.30 -57.51
C ALA A 130 25.81 16.46 -58.04
N ASP A 131 25.87 17.55 -57.26
CA ASP A 131 26.17 18.95 -57.65
C ASP A 131 25.17 19.85 -58.40
N LEU A 132 25.33 21.17 -58.07
CA LEU A 132 24.84 22.42 -58.68
C LEU A 132 23.56 23.01 -58.02
N PHE A 133 23.44 24.29 -57.61
CA PHE A 133 24.25 25.49 -57.80
C PHE A 133 23.67 26.70 -57.00
N LEU A 134 24.57 27.46 -56.34
CA LEU A 134 24.61 28.90 -55.97
C LEU A 134 23.45 29.67 -55.29
N GLY A 135 23.82 30.45 -54.25
CA GLY A 135 23.22 31.75 -53.93
C GLY A 135 23.40 32.25 -52.48
N VAL A 136 24.38 33.15 -52.24
CA VAL A 136 24.82 33.77 -50.96
C VAL A 136 23.89 34.93 -50.48
N PRO A 137 23.93 35.38 -49.19
CA PRO A 137 22.85 36.00 -48.40
C PRO A 137 23.04 37.54 -48.19
N PRO A 138 22.75 38.20 -47.03
CA PRO A 138 21.57 38.30 -46.14
C PRO A 138 21.03 39.76 -46.00
N VAL A 139 19.85 40.01 -45.39
CA VAL A 139 19.57 41.34 -44.81
C VAL A 139 18.57 41.31 -43.63
N ASN A 140 19.07 41.79 -42.48
CA ASN A 140 18.45 42.53 -41.37
C ASN A 140 17.00 42.28 -40.91
N GLY A 141 16.84 42.09 -39.59
CA GLY A 141 15.64 42.53 -38.87
C GLY A 141 15.39 41.86 -37.51
N GLU A 142 15.97 42.44 -36.45
CA GLU A 142 15.33 42.60 -35.12
C GLU A 142 15.20 41.38 -34.15
N GLN A 143 16.03 41.39 -33.11
CA GLN A 143 15.65 41.06 -31.72
C GLN A 143 15.26 42.38 -31.00
N PRO A 144 14.53 42.45 -29.84
CA PRO A 144 14.58 41.50 -28.71
C PRO A 144 13.31 41.32 -27.81
N GLY A 145 13.34 40.28 -26.95
CA GLY A 145 13.16 40.45 -25.49
C GLY A 145 11.77 40.35 -24.81
N TYR A 146 11.75 39.54 -23.73
CA TYR A 146 10.93 39.54 -22.49
C TYR A 146 9.40 39.26 -22.54
N HIS A 147 8.92 38.22 -21.84
CA HIS A 147 8.47 38.30 -20.43
C HIS A 147 7.73 37.02 -19.94
N MET A 148 7.79 36.79 -18.63
CA MET A 148 7.10 35.75 -17.86
C MET A 148 5.58 35.94 -17.83
N GLY A 149 4.82 34.83 -17.84
CA GLY A 149 3.37 34.83 -17.61
C GLY A 149 2.90 33.58 -16.88
N ALA A 150 3.23 33.48 -15.59
CA ALA A 150 2.69 32.49 -14.67
C ALA A 150 1.31 32.95 -14.15
N GLN A 151 0.23 32.42 -14.71
CA GLN A 151 -1.15 32.50 -14.18
C GLN A 151 -1.86 31.24 -14.71
N ASP A 152 -2.09 30.18 -13.94
CA ASP A 152 -3.28 30.08 -13.10
C ASP A 152 -3.12 28.94 -12.06
N LEU A 153 -2.73 29.31 -10.83
CA LEU A 153 -2.78 28.46 -9.63
C LEU A 153 -3.73 29.12 -8.62
N ARG A 154 -5.00 29.29 -9.00
CA ARG A 154 -6.03 29.89 -8.13
C ARG A 154 -7.27 29.00 -7.97
N PHE A 155 -7.10 27.69 -7.83
CA PHE A 155 -8.23 26.80 -7.49
C PHE A 155 -8.00 25.83 -6.30
N SER A 156 -6.98 25.97 -5.46
CA SER A 156 -6.81 25.04 -4.33
C SER A 156 -6.33 25.63 -2.99
N GLU A 157 -6.75 26.84 -2.66
CA GLU A 157 -6.39 27.52 -1.40
C GLU A 157 -7.62 27.86 -0.53
N ARG A 158 -8.60 26.96 -0.47
CA ARG A 158 -9.67 27.03 0.54
C ARG A 158 -10.10 25.65 0.98
N LEU A 159 -9.29 25.00 1.81
CA LEU A 159 -9.73 24.17 2.95
C LEU A 159 -8.50 23.56 3.65
N TYR A 160 -7.65 24.38 4.25
CA TYR A 160 -6.88 23.93 5.42
C TYR A 160 -6.50 25.11 6.31
N SER A 161 -7.22 25.24 7.43
CA SER A 161 -6.80 26.06 8.56
C SER A 161 -6.04 25.14 9.53
N PRO A 162 -4.76 25.38 9.83
CA PRO A 162 -4.02 24.60 10.81
C PRO A 162 -4.50 24.96 12.22
N ARG A 163 -5.30 24.09 12.86
CA ARG A 163 -5.56 24.20 14.29
C ARG A 163 -4.46 23.49 15.06
N GLU A 164 -3.81 24.29 15.90
CA GLU A 164 -2.70 23.97 16.79
C GLU A 164 -2.94 22.74 17.67
N SER A 165 -1.82 22.08 17.95
CA SER A 165 -1.61 21.01 18.91
C SER A 165 -2.22 21.30 20.28
N ARG A 166 -3.21 20.49 20.68
CA ARG A 166 -3.52 20.20 22.08
C ARG A 166 -3.26 18.72 22.35
N THR A 167 -2.16 18.45 23.04
CA THR A 167 -1.96 17.21 23.78
C THR A 167 -2.85 17.23 25.02
N ASN A 168 -3.98 16.51 25.02
CA ASN A 168 -4.53 15.92 26.24
C ASN A 168 -5.69 14.95 25.94
N GLY A 169 -5.60 13.73 26.47
CA GLY A 169 -6.60 12.67 26.39
C GLY A 169 -5.90 11.34 26.67
N SER A 170 -5.64 10.96 27.93
CA SER A 170 -6.62 10.49 28.92
C SER A 170 -7.57 9.47 28.30
N TRP A 171 -7.10 8.22 28.16
CA TRP A 171 -7.94 7.07 27.88
C TRP A 171 -8.78 6.79 29.13
N GLN A 172 -9.98 7.35 29.18
CA GLN A 172 -10.97 6.98 30.18
C GLN A 172 -11.65 5.71 29.71
N ASP A 173 -11.39 4.64 30.45
CA ASP A 173 -12.17 3.40 30.44
C ASP A 173 -13.65 3.71 30.72
N GLN A 174 -14.49 3.52 29.71
CA GLN A 174 -15.91 3.27 29.92
C GLN A 174 -16.25 1.95 29.24
N ASN A 175 -16.24 0.88 30.04
CA ASN A 175 -17.12 -0.28 29.90
C ASN A 175 -16.93 -1.20 31.11
N THR A 176 -17.53 -0.82 32.24
CA THR A 176 -17.80 -1.74 33.35
C THR A 176 -19.31 -1.83 33.52
N PRO A 177 -19.94 -3.03 33.42
CA PRO A 177 -21.35 -3.18 33.78
C PRO A 177 -21.49 -3.18 35.31
N PRO A 178 -22.55 -2.59 35.89
CA PRO A 178 -22.76 -2.67 37.34
C PRO A 178 -23.24 -4.07 37.73
N SER A 179 -22.65 -4.63 38.79
CA SER A 179 -23.21 -5.77 39.54
C SER A 179 -24.15 -5.26 40.64
N PRO A 180 -25.18 -6.02 40.99
CA PRO A 180 -26.24 -5.59 41.91
C PRO A 180 -25.73 -5.54 43.36
N THR A 181 -25.99 -4.42 44.04
CA THR A 181 -25.91 -4.29 45.49
C THR A 181 -27.14 -4.94 46.10
N GLY A 182 -27.01 -6.17 46.60
CA GLY A 182 -27.96 -6.79 47.53
C GLY A 182 -27.38 -6.73 48.93
N SER A 183 -27.83 -5.76 49.72
CA SER A 183 -27.56 -5.67 51.15
C SER A 183 -28.57 -6.53 51.91
N ASP A 184 -28.05 -7.47 52.70
CA ASP A 184 -28.69 -8.12 53.83
C ASP A 184 -29.28 -7.07 54.79
N ALA A 185 -30.55 -7.26 55.18
CA ALA A 185 -31.09 -6.81 56.47
C ALA A 185 -32.49 -7.41 56.72
N SER A 186 -32.50 -8.36 57.67
CA SER A 186 -33.46 -8.41 58.80
C SER A 186 -34.90 -8.87 58.54
N ASP A 187 -35.14 -10.15 58.86
CA ASP A 187 -36.01 -10.59 59.96
C ASP A 187 -36.91 -9.51 60.60
N ASN A 188 -38.23 -9.66 60.44
CA ASN A 188 -39.15 -9.44 61.56
C ASN A 188 -40.49 -10.17 61.34
N SER A 189 -40.95 -10.75 62.43
CA SER A 189 -42.14 -11.59 62.58
C SER A 189 -43.44 -10.79 62.59
N ASP A 190 -44.51 -11.36 62.05
CA ASP A 190 -45.86 -11.43 62.66
C ASP A 190 -46.65 -12.58 61.99
#